data_AF-A0A3C0SIU6-F1
#
_entry.id   AF-A0A3C0SIU6-F1
#
_cell.length_a   1.000
_cell.length_b   1.000
_cell.length_c   1.000
_cell.angle_alpha   90.00
_cell.angle_beta   90.00
_cell.angle_gamma   90.00
#
_symmetry.space_group_name_H-M   'P 1'
#
loop_
_entity.id
_entity.type
_entity.pdbx_description
1 polymer ?
#
loop_
_entity_poly.entity_id
_entity_poly.type
_entity_poly.pdbx_seq_one_letter_code
_entity_poly.pdbx_strand_id
1 'polypeptide(L)'
;DLEQAAELEKKSGRKVRTEIRKLERFYPAEDYHQKFALKGTPVIYDEFRGLFPREEDLVASTAAARANGYLGGYGTLEQLDQDLPMLGLSSESQKLLRELFLSR
;
A
#
# COMPACT_ATOMS: atom_id res chain seq x y z
N ASP A 1 -9.81 -22.98 -1.63
CA ASP A 1 -9.24 -22.47 -0.36
C ASP A 1 -8.48 -23.53 0.42
N LEU A 2 -9.12 -24.61 0.91
CA LEU A 2 -8.41 -25.70 1.62
C LEU A 2 -7.37 -26.42 0.74
N GLU A 3 -7.63 -26.54 -0.56
CA GLU A 3 -6.70 -27.14 -1.53
C GLU A 3 -5.39 -26.36 -1.67
N GLN A 4 -5.43 -25.02 -1.63
CA GLN A 4 -4.21 -24.21 -1.70
C GLN A 4 -3.37 -24.32 -0.44
N ALA A 5 -4.03 -24.41 0.73
CA ALA A 5 -3.34 -24.67 1.99
C ALA A 5 -2.63 -26.04 1.94
N ALA A 6 -3.32 -27.10 1.50
CA ALA A 6 -2.74 -28.44 1.36
C ALA A 6 -1.57 -28.49 0.37
N GLU A 7 -1.68 -27.81 -0.77
CA GLU A 7 -0.58 -27.70 -1.73
C GLU A 7 0.63 -26.95 -1.16
N LEU A 8 0.41 -25.90 -0.36
CA LEU A 8 1.48 -25.17 0.32
C LEU A 8 2.14 -26.02 1.42
N GLU A 9 1.37 -26.81 2.16
CA GLU A 9 1.90 -27.76 3.15
C GLU A 9 2.80 -28.80 2.47
N LYS A 10 2.35 -29.35 1.35
CA LYS A 10 3.11 -30.33 0.56
C LYS A 10 4.41 -29.73 0.02
N LYS A 11 4.37 -28.50 -0.50
CA LYS A 11 5.56 -27.81 -1.03
C LYS A 11 6.55 -27.39 0.05
N SER A 12 6.05 -26.96 1.21
CA SER A 12 6.89 -26.41 2.29
C SER A 12 7.33 -27.46 3.32
N GLY A 13 6.69 -28.63 3.36
CA GLY A 13 6.89 -29.65 4.39
C GLY A 13 6.44 -29.22 5.78
N ARG A 14 5.73 -28.09 5.90
CA ARG A 14 5.28 -27.50 7.16
C ARG A 14 3.78 -27.37 7.17
N LYS A 15 3.15 -27.63 8.31
CA LYS A 15 1.72 -27.43 8.50
C LYS A 15 1.35 -25.94 8.39
N VAL A 16 0.36 -25.62 7.58
CA VAL A 16 -0.23 -24.30 7.45
C VAL A 16 -1.17 -24.10 8.64
N ARG A 17 -0.95 -23.01 9.39
CA ARG A 17 -1.77 -22.63 10.56
C ARG A 17 -2.80 -21.55 10.25
N THR A 18 -2.77 -20.99 9.05
CA THR A 18 -3.70 -19.94 8.60
C THR A 18 -5.11 -20.49 8.60
N GLU A 19 -6.02 -19.85 9.32
CA GLU A 19 -7.41 -20.25 9.39
C GLU A 19 -8.18 -19.76 8.15
N ILE A 20 -9.02 -20.64 7.59
CA ILE A 20 -9.93 -20.31 6.49
C ILE A 20 -11.34 -20.33 7.07
N ARG A 21 -11.93 -19.14 7.25
CA ARG A 21 -13.26 -18.97 7.85
C ARG A 21 -14.06 -17.94 7.07
N LYS A 22 -15.38 -18.02 7.23
CA LYS A 22 -16.29 -17.00 6.70
C LYS A 22 -16.07 -15.67 7.44
N LEU A 23 -15.95 -14.57 6.70
CA LEU A 23 -15.91 -13.23 7.29
C LEU A 23 -17.26 -12.93 7.95
N GLU A 24 -17.24 -12.64 9.26
CA GLU A 24 -18.44 -12.21 9.99
C GLU A 24 -18.56 -10.68 10.00
N ARG A 25 -17.52 -10.01 10.50
CA ARG A 25 -17.43 -8.57 10.58
C ARG A 25 -15.98 -8.12 10.52
N PHE A 26 -15.74 -6.98 9.89
CA PHE A 26 -14.46 -6.29 9.91
C PHE A 26 -14.64 -4.97 10.64
N TYR A 27 -13.73 -4.69 11.59
CA TYR A 27 -13.65 -3.40 12.26
C TYR A 27 -12.42 -2.68 11.72
N PRO A 28 -12.59 -1.55 11.02
CA PRO A 28 -11.45 -0.75 10.59
C PRO A 28 -10.59 -0.33 11.79
N ALA A 29 -9.29 -0.47 11.65
CA ALA A 29 -8.33 0.13 12.59
C ALA A 29 -8.35 1.66 12.46
N GLU A 30 -7.86 2.34 13.50
CA GLU A 30 -7.77 3.79 13.59
C GLU A 30 -7.03 4.43 12.41
N ASP A 31 -7.36 5.68 12.09
CA ASP A 31 -6.84 6.38 10.91
C ASP A 31 -5.31 6.47 10.85
N TYR A 32 -4.64 6.51 12.00
CA TYR A 32 -3.17 6.57 12.04
C TYR A 32 -2.51 5.27 11.57
N HIS A 33 -3.23 4.14 11.59
CA HIS A 33 -2.76 2.86 11.05
C HIS A 33 -2.92 2.77 9.53
N GLN A 34 -3.80 3.58 8.94
CA GLN A 34 -4.06 3.53 7.51
C GLN A 34 -2.94 4.21 6.72
N LYS A 35 -2.48 3.60 5.63
CA LYS A 35 -1.44 4.16 4.73
C LYS A 35 -0.19 4.64 5.50
N PHE A 36 0.25 3.86 6.49
CA PHE A 36 1.28 4.25 7.46
C PHE A 36 2.59 4.75 6.83
N ALA A 37 3.10 4.08 5.80
CA ALA A 37 4.35 4.49 5.15
C ALA A 37 4.20 5.83 4.42
N LEU A 38 3.02 6.07 3.83
CA LEU A 38 2.69 7.38 3.23
C LEU A 38 2.59 8.47 4.31
N LYS A 39 1.88 8.23 5.41
CA LYS A 39 1.78 9.18 6.53
C LYS A 39 3.16 9.50 7.16
N GLY A 40 4.10 8.55 7.09
CA GLY A 40 5.50 8.76 7.50
C GLY A 40 6.30 9.70 6.60
N THR A 41 5.74 10.14 5.45
CA THR A 41 6.38 11.09 4.53
C THR A 41 5.49 12.33 4.34
N PRO A 42 5.53 13.30 5.29
CA PRO A 42 4.57 14.41 5.34
C PRO A 42 4.43 15.21 4.05
N VAL A 43 5.55 15.47 3.36
CA VAL A 43 5.54 16.25 2.10
C VAL A 43 4.62 15.62 1.04
N ILE A 44 4.69 14.31 0.86
CA ILE A 44 3.87 13.59 -0.13
C ILE A 44 2.45 13.37 0.41
N TYR A 45 2.32 13.06 1.70
CA TYR A 45 1.01 12.87 2.34
C TYR A 45 0.14 14.13 2.27
N ASP A 46 0.73 15.31 2.46
CA ASP A 46 0.01 16.59 2.43
C ASP A 46 -0.56 16.91 1.05
N GLU A 47 0.14 16.56 -0.02
CA GLU A 47 -0.44 16.66 -1.37
C GLU A 47 -1.65 15.73 -1.54
N PHE A 48 -1.58 14.49 -1.05
CA PHE A 48 -2.74 13.60 -1.08
C PHE A 48 -3.91 14.11 -0.24
N ARG A 49 -3.66 14.79 0.89
CA ARG A 49 -4.73 15.45 1.67
C ARG A 49 -5.38 16.60 0.89
N GLY A 50 -4.62 17.28 0.03
CA GLY A 50 -5.16 18.28 -0.89
C GLY A 50 -6.04 17.67 -1.98
N LEU A 51 -5.65 16.50 -2.51
CA LEU A 51 -6.41 15.77 -3.53
C LEU A 51 -7.67 15.09 -2.97
N PHE A 52 -7.60 14.61 -1.72
CA PHE A 52 -8.65 13.89 -1.02
C PHE A 52 -8.92 14.55 0.33
N PRO A 53 -9.78 15.59 0.40
CA PRO A 53 -10.03 16.33 1.63
C PRO A 53 -10.68 15.49 2.75
N ARG A 54 -11.34 14.38 2.40
CA ARG A 54 -11.88 13.41 3.36
C ARG A 54 -10.90 12.26 3.51
N GLU A 55 -10.53 11.94 4.76
CA GLU A 55 -9.57 10.87 5.06
C GLU A 55 -10.03 9.51 4.52
N GLU A 56 -11.34 9.22 4.57
CA GLU A 56 -11.91 7.98 4.01
C GLU A 56 -11.66 7.83 2.50
N ASP A 57 -11.69 8.92 1.73
CA ASP A 57 -11.40 8.89 0.29
C ASP A 57 -9.91 8.69 0.03
N LEU A 58 -9.04 9.32 0.84
CA LEU A 58 -7.60 9.11 0.77
C LEU A 58 -7.26 7.65 1.06
N VAL A 59 -7.82 7.09 2.14
CA VAL A 59 -7.59 5.70 2.52
C VAL A 59 -8.15 4.73 1.47
N ALA A 60 -9.28 5.05 0.83
CA ALA A 60 -9.85 4.24 -0.25
C ALA A 60 -9.12 4.38 -1.60
N SER A 61 -8.31 5.42 -1.78
CA SER A 61 -7.67 5.75 -3.06
C SER A 61 -6.61 4.73 -3.50
N THR A 62 -6.71 4.29 -4.75
CA THR A 62 -5.68 3.47 -5.43
C THR A 62 -4.35 4.21 -5.50
N ALA A 63 -4.36 5.53 -5.74
CA ALA A 63 -3.14 6.33 -5.84
C ALA A 63 -2.41 6.38 -4.48
N ALA A 64 -3.14 6.64 -3.40
CA ALA A 64 -2.57 6.64 -2.05
C ALA A 64 -2.08 5.23 -1.63
N ALA A 65 -2.78 4.17 -2.03
CA ALA A 65 -2.36 2.79 -1.79
C ALA A 65 -1.04 2.46 -2.49
N ARG A 66 -0.88 2.85 -3.76
CA ARG A 66 0.36 2.67 -4.54
C ARG A 66 1.51 3.47 -3.95
N ALA A 67 1.31 4.77 -3.69
CA ALA A 67 2.32 5.61 -3.07
C ALA A 67 2.78 5.05 -1.71
N ASN A 68 1.85 4.57 -0.87
CA ASN A 68 2.18 3.89 0.38
C ASN A 68 3.02 2.61 0.15
N GLY A 69 2.70 1.82 -0.87
CA GLY A 69 3.48 0.62 -1.23
C GLY A 69 4.92 0.96 -1.60
N TYR A 70 5.11 1.93 -2.50
CA TYR A 70 6.44 2.39 -2.91
C TYR A 70 7.21 2.99 -1.72
N LEU A 71 6.58 3.84 -0.92
CA LEU A 71 7.19 4.37 0.31
C LEU A 71 7.48 3.29 1.36
N GLY A 72 6.84 2.12 1.26
CA GLY A 72 7.14 0.93 2.06
C GLY A 72 8.20 0.01 1.47
N GLY A 73 8.76 0.31 0.29
CA GLY A 73 9.76 -0.51 -0.39
C GLY A 73 9.19 -1.66 -1.23
N TYR A 74 7.91 -1.59 -1.60
CA TYR A 74 7.25 -2.61 -2.43
C TYR A 74 7.04 -2.12 -3.87
N GLY A 75 7.15 -3.04 -4.82
CA GLY A 75 7.04 -2.77 -6.26
C GLY A 75 8.40 -2.78 -6.96
N THR A 76 8.40 -2.50 -8.27
CA THR A 76 9.62 -2.32 -9.07
C THR A 76 9.75 -0.88 -9.55
N LEU A 77 10.96 -0.51 -10.00
CA LEU A 77 11.20 0.83 -10.56
C LEU A 77 10.36 1.08 -11.80
N GLU A 78 10.18 0.05 -12.64
CA GLU A 78 9.36 0.13 -13.85
C GLU A 78 7.89 0.35 -13.50
N GLN A 79 7.38 -0.32 -12.47
CA GLN A 79 6.01 -0.09 -11.98
C GLN A 79 5.84 1.32 -11.43
N LEU A 80 6.81 1.80 -10.64
CA LEU A 80 6.80 3.16 -10.12
C LEU A 80 6.78 4.18 -11.25
N ASP A 81 7.70 4.07 -12.23
CA ASP A 81 7.81 5.00 -13.35
C ASP A 81 6.53 5.02 -14.21
N GLN A 82 5.83 3.89 -14.34
CA GLN A 82 4.52 3.82 -15.01
C GLN A 82 3.39 4.46 -14.19
N ASP A 83 3.44 4.31 -12.87
CA ASP A 83 2.37 4.78 -11.97
C ASP A 83 2.46 6.27 -11.65
N LEU A 84 3.67 6.84 -11.56
CA LEU A 84 3.93 8.23 -11.16
C LEU A 84 3.00 9.27 -11.84
N PRO A 85 2.79 9.24 -13.17
CA PRO A 85 1.93 10.21 -13.85
C PRO A 85 0.45 10.11 -13.46
N MET A 86 0.01 8.97 -12.91
CA MET A 86 -1.37 8.71 -12.54
C MET A 86 -1.66 8.96 -11.05
N LEU A 87 -0.65 9.28 -10.23
CA LEU A 87 -0.83 9.44 -8.79
C LEU A 87 -1.49 10.77 -8.40
N GLY A 88 -1.57 11.74 -9.32
CA GLY A 88 -2.11 13.08 -9.06
C GLY A 88 -1.17 14.00 -8.27
N LEU A 89 0.05 13.55 -7.99
CA LEU A 89 1.09 14.31 -7.31
C LEU A 89 1.73 15.35 -8.23
N SER A 90 2.26 16.42 -7.64
CA SER A 90 3.16 17.36 -8.31
C SER A 90 4.40 16.67 -8.89
N SER A 91 5.05 17.29 -9.86
CA SER A 91 6.30 16.76 -10.43
C SER A 91 7.41 16.65 -9.37
N GLU A 92 7.43 17.57 -8.42
CA GLU A 92 8.33 17.61 -7.27
C GLU A 92 8.09 16.41 -6.35
N SER A 93 6.84 16.12 -5.99
CA SER A 93 6.50 14.97 -5.16
C SER A 93 6.67 13.64 -5.90
N GLN A 94 6.44 13.59 -7.21
CA GLN A 94 6.76 12.42 -8.03
C GLN A 94 8.27 12.12 -8.01
N LYS A 95 9.10 13.16 -8.16
CA LYS A 95 10.56 13.04 -8.08
C LYS A 95 11.00 12.59 -6.69
N LEU A 96 10.47 13.20 -5.63
CA LEU A 96 10.77 12.84 -4.25
C LEU A 96 10.39 11.38 -3.95
N LEU A 97 9.19 10.95 -4.36
CA LEU A 97 8.73 9.57 -4.19
C LEU A 97 9.72 8.58 -4.84
N ARG A 98 10.19 8.90 -6.05
CA ARG A 98 11.17 8.10 -6.77
C ARG A 98 12.53 8.04 -6.09
N GLU A 99 13.03 9.17 -5.60
CA GLU A 99 14.28 9.23 -4.85
C GLU A 99 14.21 8.42 -3.55
N LEU A 100 13.11 8.57 -2.80
CA LEU A 100 12.88 7.80 -1.58
C LEU A 100 12.77 6.30 -1.86
N PHE A 101 12.09 5.89 -2.93
CA PHE A 101 12.00 4.49 -3.34
C PHE A 101 13.37 3.88 -3.65
N LEU A 102 14.23 4.61 -4.38
CA LEU A 102 15.59 4.14 -4.71
C LEU A 102 16.55 4.11 -3.51
N SER A 103 16.23 4.83 -2.44
CA SER A 103 17.06 4.90 -1.23
C SER A 103 16.80 3.78 -0.22
N ARG A 104 15.86 2.88 -0.51
CA ARG A 104 15.50 1.72 0.33
C ARG A 104 16.18 0.45 -0.15
#